data_AF-A0AAW2VJL2-F1
#
_entry.id   AF-A0AAW2VJL2-F1
#
_cell.length_a   1.000
_cell.length_b   1.000
_cell.length_c   1.000
_cell.angle_alpha   90.00
_cell.angle_beta   90.00
_cell.angle_gamma   90.00
#
_symmetry.space_group_name_H-M   'P 1'
#
loop_
_entity.id
_entity.type
_entity.pdbx_description
1 polymer ?
#
loop_
_entity_poly.entity_id
_entity_poly.type
_entity_poly.pdbx_seq_one_letter_code
_entity_poly.pdbx_strand_id
1 'polypeptide(L)'
;MEPTFCEMYANFCFHLAADLPDLSVENERITFKRLLLNKCQEEFERGEREEEEANKAEEEGEAKQTAEEREEKRLQARRRMLGNIRLIGELYKKRMLTERIMHECINKLLGQYQNPDEENIEALCKLMSTIGEMIDHPKAKEHIDAYFDIMASYPTI
;
A
#
# COMPACT_ATOMS: atom_id res chain seq x y z
N MET A 1 -10.52 -7.16 -0.96
CA MET A 1 -10.32 -6.61 -2.32
C MET A 1 -9.85 -7.75 -3.19
N GLU A 2 -10.38 -7.92 -4.39
CA GLU A 2 -9.95 -8.99 -5.31
C GLU A 2 -8.69 -8.55 -6.06
N PRO A 3 -7.49 -9.08 -5.74
CA PRO A 3 -6.22 -8.56 -6.23
C PRO A 3 -6.04 -8.72 -7.76
N THR A 4 -6.80 -9.61 -8.37
CA THR A 4 -6.80 -9.90 -9.82
C THR A 4 -7.33 -8.74 -10.64
N PHE A 5 -8.19 -7.89 -10.07
CA PHE A 5 -8.85 -6.81 -10.80
C PHE A 5 -8.19 -5.43 -10.57
N CYS A 6 -7.10 -5.36 -9.81
CA CYS A 6 -6.40 -4.10 -9.50
C CYS A 6 -6.01 -3.31 -10.76
N GLU A 7 -5.47 -3.98 -11.79
CA GLU A 7 -5.11 -3.31 -13.04
C GLU A 7 -6.35 -2.76 -13.78
N MET A 8 -7.45 -3.51 -13.80
CA MET A 8 -8.72 -3.07 -14.39
C MET A 8 -9.28 -1.85 -13.65
N TYR A 9 -9.26 -1.86 -12.32
CA TYR A 9 -9.70 -0.72 -11.52
C TYR A 9 -8.80 0.50 -11.73
N ALA A 10 -7.48 0.32 -11.80
CA ALA A 10 -6.55 1.41 -12.10
C ALA A 10 -6.79 2.01 -13.49
N ASN A 11 -7.05 1.17 -14.51
CA ASN A 11 -7.45 1.64 -15.84
C ASN A 11 -8.75 2.44 -15.79
N PHE A 12 -9.76 1.96 -15.06
CA PHE A 12 -11.02 2.68 -14.92
C PHE A 12 -10.82 4.05 -14.25
N CYS A 13 -10.06 4.11 -13.15
CA CYS A 13 -9.69 5.37 -12.51
C CYS A 13 -8.95 6.32 -13.46
N PHE A 14 -8.05 5.80 -14.30
CA PHE A 14 -7.32 6.59 -15.29
C PHE A 14 -8.28 7.22 -16.32
N HIS A 15 -9.25 6.45 -16.83
CA HIS A 15 -10.26 6.97 -17.75
C HIS A 15 -11.17 8.02 -17.09
N LEU A 16 -11.65 7.75 -15.86
CA LEU A 16 -12.44 8.73 -15.10
C LEU A 16 -11.67 10.04 -14.88
N ALA A 17 -10.36 9.97 -14.64
CA ALA A 17 -9.54 11.16 -14.47
C ALA A 17 -9.43 12.04 -15.73
N ALA A 18 -9.63 11.44 -16.91
CA ALA A 18 -9.60 12.15 -18.19
C ALA A 18 -10.99 12.65 -18.61
N ASP A 19 -12.04 11.87 -18.33
CA ASP A 19 -13.39 12.12 -18.84
C ASP A 19 -14.24 12.99 -17.89
N LEU A 20 -13.97 12.97 -16.59
CA LEU A 20 -14.73 13.76 -15.63
C LEU A 20 -14.32 15.24 -15.68
N PRO A 21 -15.31 16.16 -15.66
CA PRO A 21 -15.01 17.58 -15.60
C PRO A 21 -14.39 17.94 -14.25
N ASP A 22 -13.57 18.98 -14.24
CA ASP A 22 -13.12 19.56 -12.99
C ASP A 22 -14.28 20.24 -12.27
N LEU A 23 -14.32 20.06 -10.96
CA LEU A 23 -15.24 20.77 -10.09
C LEU A 23 -14.55 22.02 -9.55
N SER A 24 -15.32 23.08 -9.32
CA SER A 24 -14.82 24.29 -8.67
C SER A 24 -15.70 24.59 -7.47
N VAL A 25 -15.14 24.47 -6.28
CA VAL A 25 -15.80 24.82 -5.01
C VAL A 25 -14.95 25.90 -4.35
N GLU A 26 -15.53 27.05 -4.00
CA GLU A 26 -14.82 28.14 -3.30
C GLU A 26 -13.52 28.61 -3.99
N ASN A 27 -13.52 28.69 -5.32
CA ASN A 27 -12.33 28.99 -6.16
C ASN A 27 -11.20 27.95 -6.12
N GLU A 28 -11.43 26.79 -5.52
CA GLU A 28 -10.51 25.66 -5.56
C GLU A 28 -10.92 24.66 -6.65
N ARG A 29 -9.99 24.37 -7.55
CA ARG A 29 -10.15 23.33 -8.59
C ARG A 29 -9.97 21.95 -7.97
N ILE A 30 -11.02 21.15 -8.04
CA ILE A 30 -11.07 19.77 -7.55
C ILE A 30 -11.10 18.84 -8.76
N THR A 31 -10.10 17.98 -8.87
CA THR A 31 -9.99 16.99 -9.94
C THR A 31 -10.21 15.59 -9.38
N PHE A 32 -10.68 14.66 -10.21
CA PHE A 32 -10.81 13.25 -9.81
C PHE A 32 -9.47 12.67 -9.32
N LYS A 33 -8.37 13.01 -10.00
CA LYS A 33 -7.02 12.57 -9.59
C LYS A 33 -6.67 13.03 -8.17
N ARG A 34 -7.02 14.27 -7.79
CA ARG A 34 -6.78 14.78 -6.43
C ARG A 34 -7.63 14.06 -5.39
N LEU A 35 -8.91 13.83 -5.68
CA LEU A 35 -9.81 13.08 -4.80
C LEU A 35 -9.33 11.64 -4.60
N LEU A 36 -8.91 10.97 -5.68
CA LEU A 36 -8.39 9.62 -5.63
C LEU A 36 -7.12 9.54 -4.78
N LEU A 37 -6.19 10.49 -4.95
CA LEU A 37 -4.95 10.54 -4.17
C LEU A 37 -5.25 10.68 -2.68
N ASN A 38 -6.11 11.63 -2.31
CA ASN A 38 -6.53 11.81 -0.92
C ASN A 38 -7.17 10.53 -0.37
N LYS A 39 -8.02 9.86 -1.16
CA LYS A 39 -8.66 8.63 -0.72
C LYS A 39 -7.67 7.48 -0.56
N CYS A 40 -6.70 7.33 -1.46
CA CYS A 40 -5.63 6.33 -1.32
C CYS A 40 -4.82 6.56 -0.04
N GLN A 41 -4.51 7.81 0.29
CA GLN A 41 -3.79 8.16 1.50
C GLN A 41 -4.62 7.84 2.76
N GLU A 42 -5.90 8.25 2.81
CA GLU A 42 -6.80 7.92 3.92
C GLU A 42 -6.89 6.41 4.17
N GLU A 43 -7.00 5.61 3.09
CA GLU A 43 -7.12 4.15 3.19
C GLU A 43 -5.80 3.50 3.62
N PHE A 44 -4.65 4.06 3.22
CA PHE A 44 -3.34 3.61 3.68
C PHE A 44 -3.17 3.87 5.19
N GLU A 45 -3.39 5.11 5.62
CA GLU A 45 -3.27 5.50 7.04
C GLU A 45 -4.32 4.80 7.92
N ARG A 46 -5.52 4.50 7.39
CA ARG A 46 -6.52 3.70 8.13
C ARG A 46 -6.02 2.28 8.36
N GLY A 47 -5.37 1.67 7.36
CA GLY A 47 -4.75 0.35 7.51
C GLY A 47 -3.70 0.33 8.61
N GLU A 48 -2.88 1.38 8.73
CA GLU A 48 -1.89 1.51 9.82
C GLU A 48 -2.56 1.59 11.19
N ARG A 49 -3.60 2.40 11.35
CA ARG A 49 -4.34 2.51 12.61
C ARG A 49 -5.02 1.19 13.01
N GLU A 50 -5.67 0.53 12.07
CA GLU A 50 -6.34 -0.77 12.31
C GLU A 50 -5.33 -1.85 12.75
N GLU A 51 -4.13 -1.87 12.17
CA GLU A 51 -3.05 -2.80 12.54
C GLU A 51 -2.48 -2.49 13.93
N GLU A 52 -2.22 -1.21 14.25
CA GLU A 52 -1.77 -0.79 15.58
C GLU A 52 -2.81 -1.09 16.68
N GLU A 53 -4.10 -0.84 16.41
CA GLU A 53 -5.19 -1.15 17.34
C GLU A 53 -5.31 -2.66 17.58
N ALA A 54 -5.16 -3.48 16.54
CA ALA A 54 -5.17 -4.93 16.67
C ALA A 54 -3.99 -5.45 17.53
N ASN A 55 -2.82 -4.82 17.40
CA ASN A 55 -1.64 -5.16 18.20
C ASN A 55 -1.78 -4.70 19.66
N LYS A 56 -2.31 -3.50 19.93
CA LYS A 56 -2.52 -3.00 21.31
C LYS A 56 -3.58 -3.79 22.07
N ALA A 57 -4.66 -4.19 21.40
CA ALA A 57 -5.65 -5.11 21.98
C ALA A 57 -5.06 -6.48 22.36
N GLU A 58 -3.84 -6.82 21.88
CA GLU A 58 -3.07 -7.99 22.33
C GLU A 58 -2.46 -7.80 23.69
N GLU A 59 -1.82 -6.66 23.88
CA GLU A 59 -1.04 -6.35 25.07
C GLU A 59 -1.94 -6.07 26.28
N GLU A 60 -3.10 -5.46 26.05
CA GLU A 60 -4.00 -5.04 27.13
C GLU A 60 -5.02 -6.13 27.54
N GLY A 61 -5.13 -7.24 26.80
CA GLY A 61 -6.00 -8.37 27.14
C GLY A 61 -7.50 -8.03 27.21
N GLU A 62 -7.93 -6.86 26.73
CA GLU A 62 -9.30 -6.34 26.86
C GLU A 62 -10.30 -6.97 25.86
N ALA A 63 -9.85 -7.86 24.98
CA ALA A 63 -10.71 -8.44 23.95
C ALA A 63 -11.62 -9.54 24.52
N LYS A 64 -12.94 -9.28 24.57
CA LYS A 64 -14.00 -10.31 24.76
C LYS A 64 -14.08 -11.37 23.65
N GLN A 65 -13.13 -11.38 22.72
CA GLN A 65 -13.14 -12.17 21.49
C GLN A 65 -12.33 -13.45 21.68
N THR A 66 -12.73 -14.51 20.99
CA THR A 66 -11.94 -15.75 20.98
C THR A 66 -10.63 -15.56 20.21
N ALA A 67 -9.64 -16.42 20.48
CA ALA A 67 -8.39 -16.41 19.71
C ALA A 67 -8.62 -16.58 18.20
N GLU A 68 -9.65 -17.34 17.82
CA GLU A 68 -10.05 -17.58 16.43
C GLU A 68 -10.65 -16.33 15.78
N GLU A 69 -11.55 -15.61 16.47
CA GLU A 69 -12.11 -14.35 15.96
C GLU A 69 -11.03 -13.27 15.79
N ARG A 70 -10.04 -13.24 16.68
CA ARG A 70 -8.90 -12.34 16.58
C ARG A 70 -8.04 -12.65 15.36
N GLU A 71 -7.73 -13.93 15.15
CA GLU A 71 -6.93 -14.37 14.01
C GLU A 71 -7.62 -14.07 12.69
N GLU A 72 -8.93 -14.31 12.60
CA GLU A 72 -9.70 -14.01 11.39
C GLU A 72 -9.70 -12.51 11.08
N LYS A 73 -9.85 -11.66 12.10
CA LYS A 73 -9.76 -10.20 11.92
C LYS A 73 -8.38 -9.77 11.45
N ARG A 74 -7.32 -10.34 12.03
CA ARG A 74 -5.93 -10.07 11.61
C ARG A 74 -5.72 -10.44 10.15
N LEU A 75 -6.16 -11.63 9.76
CA LEU A 75 -6.05 -12.10 8.38
C LEU A 75 -6.88 -11.22 7.41
N GLN A 76 -8.06 -10.77 7.83
CA GLN A 76 -8.89 -9.88 7.04
C GLN A 76 -8.26 -8.49 6.85
N ALA A 77 -7.74 -7.89 7.92
CA ALA A 77 -7.03 -6.61 7.88
C ALA A 77 -5.80 -6.71 6.96
N ARG A 78 -5.02 -7.78 7.10
CA ARG A 78 -3.87 -8.05 6.26
C ARG A 78 -4.21 -8.18 4.78
N ARG A 79 -5.24 -8.98 4.44
CA ARG A 79 -5.72 -9.13 3.05
C ARG A 79 -6.15 -7.80 2.45
N ARG A 80 -6.77 -6.91 3.24
CA ARG A 80 -7.15 -5.57 2.80
C ARG A 80 -5.91 -4.70 2.55
N MET A 81 -4.96 -4.67 3.49
CA MET A 81 -3.70 -3.94 3.38
C MET A 81 -2.93 -4.34 2.10
N LEU A 82 -2.68 -5.63 1.90
CA LEU A 82 -1.94 -6.13 0.73
C LEU A 82 -2.68 -5.82 -0.58
N GLY A 83 -4.01 -5.96 -0.59
CA GLY A 83 -4.84 -5.58 -1.73
C GLY A 83 -4.75 -4.09 -2.07
N ASN A 84 -4.77 -3.23 -1.05
CA ASN A 84 -4.64 -1.78 -1.21
C ASN A 84 -3.27 -1.40 -1.77
N ILE A 85 -2.19 -1.96 -1.23
CA ILE A 85 -0.82 -1.74 -1.73
C ILE A 85 -0.70 -2.13 -3.20
N ARG A 86 -1.29 -3.27 -3.59
CA ARG A 86 -1.29 -3.70 -4.99
C ARG A 86 -2.04 -2.73 -5.90
N LEU A 87 -3.21 -2.25 -5.48
CA LEU A 87 -3.96 -1.25 -6.24
C LEU A 87 -3.19 0.08 -6.35
N ILE A 88 -2.55 0.53 -5.27
CA ILE A 88 -1.71 1.72 -5.24
C ILE A 88 -0.57 1.61 -6.26
N GLY A 89 0.09 0.44 -6.34
CA GLY A 89 1.13 0.18 -7.35
C GLY A 89 0.62 0.33 -8.78
N GLU A 90 -0.56 -0.22 -9.10
CA GLU A 90 -1.18 -0.09 -10.43
C GLU A 90 -1.58 1.36 -10.73
N LEU A 91 -2.09 2.11 -9.75
CA LEU A 91 -2.41 3.54 -9.89
C LEU A 91 -1.15 4.38 -10.12
N TYR A 92 -0.05 4.10 -9.42
CA TYR A 92 1.23 4.76 -9.64
C TYR A 92 1.78 4.48 -11.05
N LYS A 93 1.68 3.24 -11.53
CA LYS A 93 2.04 2.88 -12.91
C LYS A 93 1.27 3.67 -13.96
N LYS A 94 0.03 4.06 -13.67
CA LYS A 94 -0.80 4.97 -14.50
C LYS A 94 -0.51 6.47 -14.27
N ARG A 95 0.57 6.81 -13.54
CA ARG A 95 0.95 8.18 -13.15
C ARG A 95 -0.16 8.92 -12.40
N MET A 96 -0.99 8.19 -11.65
CA MET A 96 -2.09 8.77 -10.87
C MET A 96 -1.66 9.18 -9.46
N LEU A 97 -0.58 8.60 -8.94
CA LEU A 97 -0.04 8.86 -7.61
C LEU A 97 1.38 9.44 -7.68
N THR A 98 1.86 9.94 -6.54
CA THR A 98 3.23 10.44 -6.40
C THR A 98 4.16 9.33 -5.93
N GLU A 99 5.47 9.49 -6.13
CA GLU A 99 6.47 8.49 -5.73
C GLU A 99 6.56 8.31 -4.20
N ARG A 100 6.29 9.36 -3.43
CA ARG A 100 6.32 9.32 -1.96
C ARG A 100 5.50 8.18 -1.38
N ILE A 101 4.28 7.96 -1.86
CA ILE A 101 3.41 6.89 -1.33
C ILE A 101 3.97 5.50 -1.65
N MET A 102 4.75 5.36 -2.72
CA MET A 102 5.39 4.09 -3.07
C MET A 102 6.49 3.72 -2.08
N HIS A 103 7.30 4.70 -1.66
CA HIS A 103 8.30 4.49 -0.62
C HIS A 103 7.67 4.09 0.71
N GLU A 104 6.55 4.71 1.09
CA GLU A 104 5.78 4.33 2.29
C GLU A 104 5.26 2.89 2.19
N CYS A 105 4.72 2.48 1.03
CA CYS A 105 4.30 1.10 0.79
C CYS A 105 5.46 0.09 0.87
N ILE A 106 6.62 0.40 0.26
CA ILE A 106 7.80 -0.46 0.27
C ILE A 106 8.32 -0.63 1.71
N ASN A 107 8.45 0.46 2.47
CA ASN A 107 8.87 0.41 3.87
C ASN A 107 7.92 -0.44 4.71
N LYS A 108 6.60 -0.32 4.48
CA LYS A 108 5.60 -1.11 5.19
C LYS A 108 5.71 -2.61 4.91
N LEU A 109 6.01 -2.99 3.66
CA LEU A 109 6.22 -4.40 3.29
C LEU A 109 7.55 -4.96 3.80
N LEU A 110 8.61 -4.15 3.81
CA LEU A 110 9.91 -4.55 4.37
C LEU A 110 9.82 -4.86 5.87
N GLY A 111 8.90 -4.22 6.59
CA GLY A 111 8.52 -4.58 7.95
C GLY A 111 9.70 -4.62 8.93
N GLN A 112 9.65 -5.56 9.88
CA GLN A 112 10.73 -5.77 10.85
C GLN A 112 11.77 -6.75 10.31
N TYR A 113 13.03 -6.30 10.30
CA TYR A 113 14.22 -7.01 9.81
C TYR A 113 14.41 -8.44 10.33
N GLN A 114 13.89 -8.75 11.53
CA GLN A 114 14.23 -9.99 12.24
C GLN A 114 13.29 -11.16 11.91
N ASN A 115 12.11 -10.89 11.34
CA ASN A 115 11.17 -11.94 10.93
C ASN A 115 10.23 -11.42 9.83
N PRO A 116 10.72 -11.31 8.58
CA PRO A 116 9.91 -10.85 7.48
C PRO A 116 8.81 -11.87 7.18
N ASP A 117 7.60 -11.39 6.91
CA ASP A 117 6.51 -12.27 6.55
C ASP A 117 6.55 -12.63 5.06
N GLU A 118 6.35 -13.91 4.75
CA GLU A 118 6.38 -14.43 3.37
C GLU A 118 5.39 -13.72 2.44
N GLU A 119 4.17 -13.42 2.89
CA GLU A 119 3.18 -12.71 2.07
C GLU A 119 3.61 -11.26 1.81
N ASN A 120 4.24 -10.62 2.79
CA ASN A 120 4.77 -9.26 2.62
C ASN A 120 5.93 -9.25 1.61
N ILE A 121 6.84 -10.23 1.67
CA ILE A 121 7.94 -10.39 0.71
C ILE A 121 7.37 -10.64 -0.69
N GLU A 122 6.39 -11.54 -0.84
CA GLU A 122 5.76 -11.82 -2.13
C GLU A 122 5.09 -10.55 -2.69
N ALA A 123 4.38 -9.80 -1.85
CA ALA A 123 3.76 -8.54 -2.24
C ALA A 123 4.81 -7.48 -2.63
N LEU A 124 5.96 -7.43 -1.93
CA LEU A 124 7.07 -6.52 -2.25
C LEU A 124 7.67 -6.86 -3.61
N CYS A 125 7.97 -8.14 -3.86
CA CYS A 125 8.49 -8.59 -5.15
C CYS A 125 7.52 -8.25 -6.30
N LYS A 126 6.21 -8.46 -6.09
CA LYS A 126 5.18 -8.07 -7.07
C LYS A 126 5.15 -6.56 -7.29
N LEU A 127 5.19 -5.76 -6.21
CA LEU A 127 5.17 -4.31 -6.28
C LEU A 127 6.38 -3.77 -7.04
N MET A 128 7.58 -4.24 -6.69
CA MET A 128 8.83 -3.87 -7.34
C MET A 128 8.86 -4.30 -8.82
N SER A 129 8.24 -5.44 -9.16
CA SER A 129 8.08 -5.86 -10.56
C SER A 129 7.16 -4.93 -11.35
N THR A 130 6.17 -4.30 -10.70
CA THR A 130 5.23 -3.38 -11.34
C THR A 130 5.80 -1.97 -11.50
N ILE A 131 6.51 -1.46 -10.48
CA ILE A 131 6.89 -0.04 -10.38
C ILE A 131 8.40 0.22 -10.26
N GLY A 132 9.23 -0.81 -10.12
CA GLY A 132 10.66 -0.68 -9.81
C GLY A 132 11.43 0.16 -10.82
N GLU A 133 11.22 -0.06 -12.11
CA GLU A 133 11.85 0.74 -13.18
C GLU A 133 11.48 2.23 -13.10
N MET A 134 10.27 2.55 -12.63
CA MET A 134 9.81 3.94 -12.54
C MET A 134 10.44 4.71 -11.38
N ILE A 135 10.82 4.02 -10.31
CA ILE A 135 11.43 4.62 -9.11
C ILE A 135 12.96 4.48 -9.08
N ASP A 136 13.54 3.68 -9.96
CA ASP A 136 14.99 3.50 -10.07
C ASP A 136 15.63 4.65 -10.87
N HIS A 137 15.91 5.74 -10.17
CA HIS A 137 16.56 6.91 -10.74
C HIS A 137 17.58 7.54 -9.77
N PRO A 138 18.53 8.38 -10.25
CA PRO A 138 19.65 8.84 -9.43
C PRO A 138 19.29 9.50 -8.10
N LYS A 139 18.13 10.17 -8.01
CA LYS A 139 17.67 10.83 -6.78
C LYS A 139 17.12 9.87 -5.73
N ALA A 140 16.69 8.68 -6.14
CA ALA A 140 16.15 7.65 -5.27
C ALA A 140 17.18 6.56 -4.96
N LYS A 141 18.41 6.67 -5.50
CA LYS A 141 19.45 5.64 -5.37
C LYS A 141 19.65 5.19 -3.92
N GLU A 142 19.76 6.12 -2.98
CA GLU A 142 19.93 5.80 -1.56
C GLU A 142 18.75 4.98 -1.00
N HIS A 143 17.52 5.28 -1.41
CA HIS A 143 16.34 4.51 -1.02
C HIS A 143 16.36 3.11 -1.65
N ILE A 144 16.62 3.02 -2.95
CA ILE A 144 16.63 1.75 -3.69
C ILE A 144 17.72 0.82 -3.15
N ASP A 145 18.94 1.33 -2.99
CA ASP A 145 20.06 0.57 -2.43
C ASP A 145 19.69 0.06 -1.02
N ALA A 146 19.13 0.92 -0.16
CA ALA A 146 18.69 0.50 1.18
C ALA A 146 17.62 -0.60 1.14
N TYR A 147 16.66 -0.55 0.22
CA TYR A 147 15.65 -1.61 0.08
C TYR A 147 16.27 -2.95 -0.29
N PHE A 148 17.18 -2.96 -1.25
CA PHE A 148 17.86 -4.18 -1.66
C PHE A 148 18.80 -4.73 -0.58
N ASP A 149 19.48 -3.86 0.18
CA ASP A 149 20.30 -4.27 1.32
C ASP A 149 19.46 -4.99 2.39
N ILE A 150 18.25 -4.47 2.68
CA ILE A 150 17.31 -5.10 3.61
C ILE A 150 16.88 -6.46 3.07
N MET A 151 16.45 -6.52 1.80
CA MET A 151 16.03 -7.77 1.17
C MET A 151 17.14 -8.83 1.14
N ALA A 152 18.39 -8.42 0.95
CA ALA A 152 19.55 -9.30 0.97
C ALA A 152 19.90 -9.81 2.38
N SER A 153 19.46 -9.12 3.44
CA SER A 153 19.68 -9.52 4.83
C SER A 153 18.73 -10.62 5.31
N TYR A 154 17.66 -10.90 4.56
CA TYR A 154 16.71 -11.94 4.94
C TYR A 154 17.36 -13.33 4.88
N PRO A 155 17.08 -14.22 5.86
CA PRO A 155 17.55 -15.59 5.83
C PRO A 155 17.13 -16.23 4.50
N THR A 156 18.06 -16.88 3.82
CA THR A 156 17.71 -17.71 2.66
C THR A 156 16.80 -18.84 3.17
N ILE A 157 15.54 -18.84 2.71
CA ILE A 157 14.58 -19.92 2.98
C ILE A 157 15.14 -21.24 2.45
#